data_AF-A0A554VSH9-F1
#
_entry.id   AF-A0A554VSH9-F1
#
_cell.length_a   1.000
_cell.length_b   1.000
_cell.length_c   1.000
_cell.angle_alpha   90.00
_cell.angle_beta   90.00
_cell.angle_gamma   90.00
#
_symmetry.space_group_name_H-M   'P 1'
#
loop_
_entity.id
_entity.type
_entity.pdbx_description
1 polymer ?
#
loop_
_entity_poly.entity_id
_entity_poly.type
_entity_poly.pdbx_seq_one_letter_code
_entity_poly.pdbx_strand_id
1 'polypeptide(L)'
;TGDYGRRLSAVVIGFGATARGAVTALNAHGIHDVQVLTNRGVAAVGSPIHSVRIAQFDHDDKAPFLSQVITERGRVPLAPFLAESDIVVNCTLQDPNNPLTYLRTEDLGAFRPGSLIVDVSCDEGMGFSWARTTTFAEPMFTVGDHIDYYAVDHSPSYLWNSSSWEISEALLPFLETVMSGPAAWEDNDTIARAIEIRDGAVINKDVLEFQHRAADYPHEALPES
;
A
#
# COMPACT_ATOMS: atom_id res chain seq x y z
N THR A 1 6.35 31.88 8.98
CA THR A 1 5.32 31.60 10.00
C THR A 1 5.92 30.58 10.95
N GLY A 2 5.93 30.85 12.26
CA GLY A 2 6.64 30.00 13.22
C GLY A 2 5.87 28.71 13.51
N ASP A 3 6.55 27.57 13.43
CA ASP A 3 6.03 26.29 13.92
C ASP A 3 5.98 26.34 15.46
N TYR A 4 4.79 26.54 16.00
CA TYR A 4 4.53 26.40 17.43
C TYR A 4 4.01 24.98 17.70
N GLY A 5 4.75 24.21 18.50
CA GLY A 5 4.37 22.85 18.88
C GLY A 5 5.56 21.89 18.89
N ARG A 6 5.32 20.64 19.30
CA ARG A 6 6.28 19.56 19.15
C ARG A 6 6.41 19.24 17.66
N ARG A 7 7.64 19.06 17.16
CA ARG A 7 7.85 18.50 15.82
C ARG A 7 7.25 17.10 15.76
N LEU A 8 6.44 16.86 14.73
CA LEU A 8 5.88 15.55 14.45
C LEU A 8 6.85 14.74 13.58
N SER A 9 6.83 13.41 13.78
CA SER A 9 7.57 12.46 12.96
C SER A 9 6.62 11.49 12.26
N ALA A 10 7.05 10.96 11.11
CA ALA A 10 6.26 10.03 10.33
C ALA A 10 7.09 8.84 9.82
N VAL A 11 6.45 7.68 9.76
CA VAL A 11 6.95 6.51 9.03
C VAL A 11 6.03 6.21 7.86
N VAL A 12 6.59 6.02 6.67
CA VAL A 12 5.88 5.58 5.47
C VAL A 12 6.30 4.15 5.16
N ILE A 13 5.35 3.22 5.15
CA ILE A 13 5.57 1.81 4.81
C ILE A 13 5.36 1.64 3.31
N GLY A 14 6.37 1.10 2.62
CA GLY A 14 6.36 0.91 1.18
C GLY A 14 7.20 1.95 0.45
N PHE A 15 7.59 1.60 -0.78
CA PHE A 15 8.36 2.46 -1.66
C PHE A 15 7.70 2.49 -3.04
N GLY A 16 7.63 3.66 -3.68
CA GLY A 16 7.00 3.83 -4.99
C GLY A 16 6.35 5.19 -5.17
N ALA A 17 5.44 5.29 -6.14
CA ALA A 17 4.73 6.52 -6.45
C ALA A 17 3.84 6.98 -5.28
N THR A 18 3.10 6.06 -4.66
CA THR A 18 2.24 6.34 -3.49
C THR A 18 3.05 6.86 -2.31
N ALA A 19 4.15 6.19 -1.96
CA ALA A 19 5.03 6.63 -0.89
C ALA A 19 5.66 8.01 -1.18
N ARG A 20 6.05 8.29 -2.43
CA ARG A 20 6.54 9.63 -2.83
C ARG A 20 5.47 10.71 -2.67
N GLY A 21 4.22 10.41 -3.04
CA GLY A 21 3.08 11.29 -2.83
C GLY A 21 2.87 11.57 -1.34
N ALA A 22 2.86 10.54 -0.50
CA ALA A 22 2.74 10.66 0.95
C ALA A 22 3.86 11.52 1.55
N VAL A 23 5.12 11.27 1.19
CA VAL A 23 6.26 12.07 1.67
C VAL A 23 6.14 13.53 1.22
N THR A 24 5.69 13.78 -0.01
CA THR A 24 5.47 15.14 -0.52
C THR A 24 4.40 15.86 0.31
N ALA A 25 3.28 15.19 0.59
CA ALA A 25 2.20 15.73 1.40
C ALA A 25 2.65 16.01 2.85
N LEU A 26 3.34 15.06 3.49
CA LEU A 26 3.90 15.22 4.84
C LEU A 26 4.83 16.45 4.91
N ASN A 27 5.74 16.59 3.96
CA ASN A 27 6.65 17.73 3.89
C ASN A 27 5.90 19.06 3.68
N ALA A 28 4.85 19.08 2.87
CA ALA A 28 4.01 20.26 2.67
C ALA A 28 3.27 20.68 3.94
N HIS A 29 3.01 19.74 4.85
CA HIS A 29 2.45 19.98 6.18
C HIS A 29 3.51 20.26 7.27
N GLY A 30 4.78 20.44 6.91
CA GLY A 30 5.86 20.74 7.85
C GLY A 30 6.43 19.52 8.59
N ILE A 31 6.01 18.31 8.21
CA ILE A 31 6.50 17.06 8.79
C ILE A 31 7.71 16.60 7.99
N HIS A 32 8.89 16.99 8.48
CA HIS A 32 10.17 16.73 7.81
C HIS A 32 10.94 15.53 8.38
N ASP A 33 10.57 15.07 9.59
CA ASP A 33 11.17 13.87 10.17
C ASP A 33 10.46 12.63 9.66
N VAL A 34 10.77 12.26 8.41
CA VAL A 34 10.11 11.16 7.70
C VAL A 34 11.08 10.01 7.46
N GLN A 35 10.65 8.80 7.81
CA GLN A 35 11.36 7.56 7.53
C GLN A 35 10.53 6.68 6.59
N VAL A 36 11.17 6.11 5.57
CA VAL A 36 10.52 5.23 4.59
C VAL A 36 11.02 3.80 4.81
N LEU A 37 10.09 2.86 4.94
CA LEU A 37 10.36 1.44 5.08
C LEU A 37 10.18 0.71 3.74
N THR A 38 11.15 -0.12 3.37
CA THR A 38 11.11 -0.92 2.14
C THR A 38 11.44 -2.39 2.44
N ASN A 39 10.75 -3.31 1.78
CA ASN A 39 11.07 -4.74 1.78
C ASN A 39 12.18 -5.09 0.77
N ARG A 40 12.44 -4.21 -0.21
CA ARG A 40 13.55 -4.34 -1.17
C ARG A 40 14.81 -3.76 -0.56
N GLY A 41 15.97 -4.36 -0.89
CA GLY A 41 17.26 -3.85 -0.47
C GLY A 41 17.44 -2.37 -0.84
N VAL A 42 17.96 -1.56 0.08
CA VAL A 42 18.08 -0.09 -0.08
C VAL A 42 18.84 0.30 -1.37
N ALA A 43 19.80 -0.52 -1.81
CA ALA A 43 20.54 -0.31 -3.06
C ALA A 43 19.73 -0.57 -4.35
N ALA A 44 18.59 -1.27 -4.25
CA ALA A 44 17.67 -1.53 -5.37
C ALA A 44 16.56 -0.46 -5.49
N VAL A 45 16.63 0.58 -4.66
CA VAL A 45 15.67 1.69 -4.64
C VAL A 45 16.05 2.68 -5.74
N GLY A 46 15.37 2.60 -6.89
CA GLY A 46 15.53 3.57 -7.97
C GLY A 46 15.09 4.97 -7.53
N SER A 47 15.92 5.99 -7.76
CA SER A 47 15.67 7.41 -7.45
C SER A 47 15.27 7.67 -5.99
N PRO A 48 16.25 7.75 -5.06
CA PRO A 48 15.97 7.93 -3.64
C PRO A 48 15.25 9.25 -3.36
N ILE A 49 14.33 9.23 -2.38
CA ILE A 49 13.70 10.45 -1.89
C ILE A 49 14.73 11.15 -0.99
N HIS A 50 15.34 12.22 -1.47
CA HIS A 50 16.51 12.82 -0.82
C HIS A 50 16.20 13.42 0.57
N SER A 51 14.93 13.68 0.86
CA SER A 51 14.47 14.26 2.13
C SER A 51 14.15 13.23 3.23
N VAL A 52 14.30 11.92 2.99
CA VAL A 52 13.90 10.89 3.95
C VAL A 52 15.04 9.95 4.33
N ARG A 53 14.94 9.35 5.52
CA ARG A 53 15.75 8.20 5.89
C ARG A 53 15.09 6.93 5.37
N ILE A 54 15.84 6.09 4.67
CA ILE A 54 15.33 4.79 4.20
C ILE A 54 15.85 3.70 5.13
N ALA A 55 14.95 2.87 5.64
CA ALA A 55 15.31 1.66 6.37
C ALA A 55 14.69 0.44 5.68
N GLN A 56 15.42 -0.66 5.67
CA GLN A 56 14.88 -1.93 5.20
C GLN A 56 14.14 -2.62 6.34
N PHE A 57 13.05 -3.29 6.04
CA PHE A 57 12.46 -4.27 6.94
C PHE A 57 12.31 -5.61 6.24
N ASP A 58 12.46 -6.68 7.01
CA ASP A 58 12.23 -8.05 6.54
C ASP A 58 11.09 -8.66 7.35
N HIS A 59 10.41 -9.65 6.78
CA HIS A 59 9.42 -10.46 7.46
C HIS A 59 9.90 -11.91 7.55
N ASP A 60 9.41 -12.64 8.56
CA ASP A 60 9.61 -14.08 8.67
C ASP A 60 8.50 -14.78 7.88
N ASP A 61 8.85 -15.56 6.85
CA ASP A 61 7.90 -16.32 6.02
C ASP A 61 7.03 -17.28 6.85
N LYS A 62 7.50 -17.72 8.02
CA LYS A 62 6.76 -18.63 8.92
C LYS A 62 5.97 -17.88 9.98
N ALA A 63 6.19 -16.57 10.13
CA ALA A 63 5.51 -15.70 11.07
C ALA A 63 5.45 -14.26 10.51
N PRO A 64 4.58 -13.98 9.53
CA PRO A 64 4.56 -12.71 8.79
C PRO A 64 4.32 -11.48 9.69
N PHE A 65 3.75 -11.67 10.87
CA PHE A 65 3.56 -10.66 11.91
C PHE A 65 4.85 -10.31 12.69
N LEU A 66 5.95 -11.07 12.52
CA LEU A 66 7.26 -10.82 13.14
C LEU A 66 8.19 -10.03 12.20
N SER A 67 7.64 -9.01 11.54
CA SER A 67 8.46 -8.11 10.74
C SER A 67 9.48 -7.37 11.63
N GLN A 68 10.70 -7.21 11.11
CA GLN A 68 11.80 -6.52 11.80
C GLN A 68 12.42 -5.45 10.91
N VAL A 69 12.64 -4.27 11.48
CA VAL A 69 13.35 -3.18 10.82
C VAL A 69 14.84 -3.30 11.07
N ILE A 70 15.63 -3.19 10.02
CA ILE A 70 17.10 -3.16 10.08
C ILE A 70 17.52 -1.72 10.36
N THR A 71 18.02 -1.48 11.57
CA THR A 71 18.55 -0.17 11.99
C THR A 71 20.07 -0.24 12.15
N GLU A 72 20.72 0.91 12.28
CA GLU A 72 22.16 1.00 12.62
C GLU A 72 22.50 0.30 13.96
N ARG A 73 21.52 0.16 14.86
CA ARG A 73 21.67 -0.48 16.17
C ARG A 73 21.32 -1.97 16.16
N GLY A 74 20.97 -2.52 14.99
CA GLY A 74 20.53 -3.90 14.81
C GLY A 74 19.07 -4.01 14.41
N ARG A 75 18.57 -5.25 14.42
CA ARG A 75 17.17 -5.58 14.08
C ARG A 75 16.26 -5.26 15.26
N VAL A 76 15.17 -4.55 15.00
CA VAL A 76 14.13 -4.21 15.98
C VAL A 76 12.76 -4.66 15.48
N PRO A 77 11.83 -5.08 16.35
CA PRO A 77 10.48 -5.43 15.92
C PRO A 77 9.76 -4.23 15.26
N LEU A 78 8.99 -4.49 14.20
CA LEU A 78 8.33 -3.45 13.40
C LEU A 78 7.32 -2.65 14.23
N ALA A 79 6.48 -3.30 15.02
CA ALA A 79 5.42 -2.63 15.78
C ALA A 79 5.94 -1.54 16.75
N PRO A 80 6.88 -1.83 17.68
CA PRO A 80 7.53 -0.82 18.51
C PRO A 80 8.20 0.29 17.71
N PHE A 81 8.82 -0.05 16.57
CA PHE A 81 9.48 0.93 15.71
C PHE A 81 8.46 1.91 15.09
N LEU A 82 7.31 1.40 14.60
CA LEU A 82 6.24 2.25 14.08
C LEU A 82 5.64 3.15 15.17
N ALA A 83 5.49 2.62 16.39
CA ALA A 83 4.95 3.35 17.54
C ALA A 83 5.83 4.51 18.04
N GLU A 84 7.11 4.59 17.62
CA GLU A 84 7.98 5.73 17.93
C GLU A 84 7.56 7.02 17.18
N SER A 85 6.81 6.88 16.08
CA SER A 85 6.37 7.98 15.22
C SER A 85 4.95 8.44 15.53
N ASP A 86 4.67 9.71 15.23
CA ASP A 86 3.33 10.29 15.40
C ASP A 86 2.37 9.83 14.30
N ILE A 87 2.90 9.63 13.10
CA ILE A 87 2.11 9.27 11.92
C ILE A 87 2.71 8.02 11.28
N VAL A 88 1.87 7.04 10.97
CA VAL A 88 2.21 5.89 10.13
C VAL A 88 1.39 5.97 8.85
N VAL A 89 2.03 5.93 7.69
CA VAL A 89 1.36 5.90 6.39
C VAL A 89 1.65 4.57 5.70
N ASN A 90 0.64 3.73 5.50
CA ASN A 90 0.78 2.53 4.68
C ASN A 90 0.60 2.88 3.20
N CYS A 91 1.60 2.57 2.39
CA CYS A 91 1.65 2.76 0.93
C CYS A 91 2.07 1.48 0.22
N THR A 92 2.00 0.32 0.88
CA THR A 92 2.42 -0.95 0.29
C THR A 92 1.29 -1.56 -0.51
N LEU A 93 1.52 -1.76 -1.81
CA LEU A 93 0.73 -2.70 -2.61
C LEU A 93 1.12 -4.12 -2.18
N GLN A 94 0.21 -4.83 -1.52
CA GLN A 94 0.45 -6.17 -1.01
C GLN A 94 0.09 -7.24 -2.04
N ASP A 95 0.63 -8.44 -1.82
CA ASP A 95 0.24 -9.65 -2.54
C ASP A 95 -0.99 -10.25 -1.83
N PRO A 96 -2.17 -10.30 -2.48
CA PRO A 96 -3.37 -10.88 -1.89
C PRO A 96 -3.25 -12.37 -1.56
N ASN A 97 -2.36 -13.09 -2.23
CA ASN A 97 -2.10 -14.52 -1.97
C ASN A 97 -1.16 -14.74 -0.79
N ASN A 98 -0.41 -13.72 -0.39
CA ASN A 98 0.51 -13.78 0.73
C ASN A 98 0.51 -12.45 1.52
N PRO A 99 -0.61 -12.12 2.18
CA PRO A 99 -0.78 -10.83 2.85
C PRO A 99 0.12 -10.74 4.09
N LEU A 100 0.68 -9.55 4.32
CA LEU A 100 1.48 -9.24 5.51
C LEU A 100 0.64 -8.49 6.53
N THR A 101 0.90 -8.72 7.82
CA THR A 101 0.32 -7.93 8.91
C THR A 101 1.44 -7.14 9.60
N TYR A 102 1.45 -5.82 9.42
CA TYR A 102 2.41 -4.90 10.03
C TYR A 102 2.10 -4.59 11.49
N LEU A 103 0.81 -4.44 11.83
CA LEU A 103 0.35 -4.20 13.20
C LEU A 103 -0.90 -5.03 13.52
N ARG A 104 -0.95 -5.51 14.76
CA ARG A 104 -2.10 -6.20 15.35
C ARG A 104 -2.72 -5.35 16.45
N THR A 105 -3.98 -5.59 16.79
CA THR A 105 -4.66 -4.84 17.86
C THR A 105 -3.89 -4.91 19.19
N GLU A 106 -3.15 -6.00 19.44
CA GLU A 106 -2.27 -6.13 20.61
C GLU A 106 -1.11 -5.13 20.65
N ASP A 107 -0.67 -4.63 19.49
CA ASP A 107 0.48 -3.73 19.36
C ASP A 107 0.11 -2.26 19.66
N LEU A 108 -1.19 -1.93 19.67
CA LEU A 108 -1.70 -0.56 19.81
C LEU A 108 -1.31 0.10 21.14
N GLY A 109 -1.10 -0.68 22.19
CA GLY A 109 -0.69 -0.15 23.51
C GLY A 109 0.68 0.52 23.52
N ALA A 110 1.50 0.32 22.49
CA ALA A 110 2.80 0.98 22.35
C ALA A 110 2.70 2.40 21.76
N PHE A 111 1.61 2.71 21.06
CA PHE A 111 1.43 4.00 20.40
C PHE A 111 1.12 5.11 21.40
N ARG A 112 1.41 6.35 21.00
CA ARG A 112 1.13 7.52 21.82
C ARG A 112 -0.33 7.94 21.59
N PRO A 113 -1.02 8.46 22.62
CA PRO A 113 -2.32 9.09 22.41
C PRO A 113 -2.24 10.21 21.36
N GLY A 114 -3.15 10.18 20.39
CA GLY A 114 -3.15 11.09 19.24
C GLY A 114 -2.27 10.66 18.08
N SER A 115 -1.73 9.43 18.08
CA SER A 115 -1.11 8.83 16.90
C SER A 115 -2.13 8.70 15.75
N LEU A 116 -1.66 8.90 14.53
CA LEU A 116 -2.44 8.78 13.31
C LEU A 116 -1.90 7.65 12.44
N ILE A 117 -2.77 6.77 11.99
CA ILE A 117 -2.46 5.76 10.97
C ILE A 117 -3.28 6.09 9.73
N VAL A 118 -2.58 6.29 8.60
CA VAL A 118 -3.17 6.56 7.28
C VAL A 118 -2.92 5.34 6.40
N ASP A 119 -3.97 4.62 6.07
CA ASP A 119 -3.90 3.44 5.22
C ASP A 119 -4.34 3.77 3.80
N VAL A 120 -3.37 4.11 2.94
CA VAL A 120 -3.63 4.45 1.53
C VAL A 120 -3.89 3.21 0.69
N SER A 121 -3.36 2.06 1.13
CA SER A 121 -3.46 0.75 0.46
C SER A 121 -4.27 -0.20 1.34
N CYS A 122 -5.44 0.28 1.79
CA CYS A 122 -6.30 -0.46 2.70
C CYS A 122 -7.06 -1.55 1.96
N ASP A 123 -6.75 -2.79 2.30
CA ASP A 123 -7.51 -3.98 1.92
C ASP A 123 -7.80 -4.78 3.18
N GLU A 124 -9.04 -5.28 3.32
CA GLU A 124 -9.40 -6.09 4.49
C GLU A 124 -8.52 -7.35 4.56
N GLY A 125 -8.01 -7.65 5.77
CA GLY A 125 -7.09 -8.77 5.98
C GLY A 125 -5.63 -8.49 5.60
N MET A 126 -5.28 -7.27 5.16
CA MET A 126 -3.91 -6.89 4.80
C MET A 126 -3.42 -5.69 5.60
N GLY A 127 -2.12 -5.69 5.94
CA GLY A 127 -1.42 -4.56 6.54
C GLY A 127 -1.71 -4.38 8.02
N PHE A 128 -2.98 -4.30 8.41
CA PHE A 128 -3.40 -4.13 9.79
C PHE A 128 -4.52 -5.12 10.12
N SER A 129 -4.48 -5.75 11.30
CA SER A 129 -5.50 -6.74 11.69
C SER A 129 -6.92 -6.19 11.81
N TRP A 130 -7.07 -4.86 11.89
CA TRP A 130 -8.35 -4.14 11.96
C TRP A 130 -8.66 -3.38 10.66
N ALA A 131 -7.88 -3.59 9.60
CA ALA A 131 -8.03 -2.89 8.33
C ALA A 131 -9.46 -3.03 7.81
N ARG A 132 -10.08 -1.89 7.56
CA ARG A 132 -11.43 -1.76 7.03
C ARG A 132 -11.52 -0.44 6.30
N THR A 133 -12.01 -0.47 5.07
CA THR A 133 -12.18 0.74 4.28
C THR A 133 -13.21 1.68 4.91
N THR A 134 -12.96 2.97 4.72
CA THR A 134 -13.82 4.06 5.21
C THR A 134 -14.32 4.89 4.02
N THR A 135 -15.18 5.88 4.27
CA THR A 135 -15.79 6.68 3.20
C THR A 135 -15.43 8.15 3.37
N PHE A 136 -15.58 8.98 2.33
CA PHE A 136 -15.38 10.42 2.51
C PHE A 136 -16.30 11.07 3.55
N ALA A 137 -17.49 10.49 3.80
CA ALA A 137 -18.43 10.99 4.80
C ALA A 137 -18.00 10.62 6.23
N GLU A 138 -17.41 9.43 6.39
CA GLU A 138 -16.89 8.92 7.66
C GLU A 138 -15.46 8.41 7.41
N PRO A 139 -14.47 9.32 7.31
CA PRO A 139 -13.15 9.00 6.75
C PRO A 139 -12.18 8.34 7.72
N MET A 140 -12.54 8.32 9.00
CA MET A 140 -11.69 7.78 10.05
C MET A 140 -12.52 7.28 11.22
N PHE A 141 -11.95 6.33 11.94
CA PHE A 141 -12.45 5.88 13.24
C PHE A 141 -11.28 5.70 14.21
N THR A 142 -11.57 5.76 15.51
CA THR A 142 -10.57 5.47 16.53
C THR A 142 -10.39 3.97 16.67
N VAL A 143 -9.16 3.50 16.54
CA VAL A 143 -8.77 2.10 16.79
C VAL A 143 -8.12 1.98 18.17
N GLY A 144 -8.51 0.95 18.92
CA GLY A 144 -8.22 0.89 20.35
C GLY A 144 -8.93 2.04 21.07
N ASP A 145 -8.18 2.82 21.85
CA ASP A 145 -8.74 3.92 22.66
C ASP A 145 -8.23 5.32 22.25
N HIS A 146 -7.19 5.41 21.42
CA HIS A 146 -6.40 6.64 21.32
C HIS A 146 -5.67 6.87 19.99
N ILE A 147 -5.92 6.02 18.98
CA ILE A 147 -5.27 6.11 17.67
C ILE A 147 -6.32 6.37 16.62
N ASP A 148 -6.11 7.40 15.82
CA ASP A 148 -6.97 7.73 14.71
C ASP A 148 -6.53 6.93 13.48
N TYR A 149 -7.46 6.21 12.85
CA TYR A 149 -7.21 5.40 11.65
C TYR A 149 -8.02 5.94 10.47
N TYR A 150 -7.32 6.45 9.45
CA TYR A 150 -7.88 6.91 8.18
C TYR A 150 -7.64 5.86 7.11
N ALA A 151 -8.68 5.46 6.38
CA ALA A 151 -8.58 4.40 5.37
C ALA A 151 -9.57 4.59 4.22
N VAL A 152 -9.67 5.81 3.70
CA VAL A 152 -10.61 6.09 2.60
C VAL A 152 -10.07 5.47 1.33
N ASP A 153 -10.81 4.51 0.79
CA ASP A 153 -10.49 3.89 -0.48
C ASP A 153 -10.82 4.83 -1.65
N HIS A 154 -10.19 4.59 -2.80
CA HIS A 154 -10.39 5.31 -4.04
C HIS A 154 -10.22 6.83 -3.86
N SER A 155 -9.29 7.22 -2.98
CA SER A 155 -8.97 8.62 -2.69
C SER A 155 -8.70 9.51 -3.91
N PRO A 156 -8.17 9.01 -5.07
CA PRO A 156 -8.09 9.83 -6.29
C PRO A 156 -9.44 10.38 -6.77
N SER A 157 -10.55 9.70 -6.47
CA SER A 157 -11.90 10.15 -6.82
C SER A 157 -12.28 11.49 -6.18
N TYR A 158 -11.61 11.88 -5.08
CA TYR A 158 -11.79 13.20 -4.48
C TYR A 158 -11.33 14.33 -5.42
N LEU A 159 -10.28 14.08 -6.21
CA LEU A 159 -9.72 15.00 -7.20
C LEU A 159 -9.99 14.47 -8.62
N TRP A 160 -11.23 14.03 -8.87
CA TRP A 160 -11.64 13.34 -10.09
C TRP A 160 -11.15 14.01 -11.38
N ASN A 161 -11.19 15.34 -11.47
CA ASN A 161 -10.78 16.04 -12.70
C ASN A 161 -9.29 15.80 -13.00
N SER A 162 -8.42 15.94 -12.01
CA SER A 162 -6.99 15.67 -12.17
C SER A 162 -6.74 14.18 -12.41
N SER A 163 -7.38 13.30 -11.64
CA SER A 163 -7.19 11.85 -11.79
C SER A 163 -7.66 11.33 -13.15
N SER A 164 -8.76 11.85 -13.69
CA SER A 164 -9.23 11.48 -15.04
C SER A 164 -8.22 11.88 -16.12
N TRP A 165 -7.61 13.06 -16.01
CA TRP A 165 -6.57 13.49 -16.94
C TRP A 165 -5.35 12.56 -16.90
N GLU A 166 -4.77 12.35 -15.72
CA GLU A 166 -3.57 11.53 -15.55
C GLU A 166 -3.79 10.07 -15.99
N ILE A 167 -4.92 9.47 -15.62
CA ILE A 167 -5.26 8.10 -16.04
C ILE A 167 -5.44 8.05 -17.56
N SER A 168 -6.11 9.04 -18.15
CA SER A 168 -6.32 9.06 -19.60
C SER A 168 -5.00 9.19 -20.34
N GLU A 169 -4.12 10.11 -19.94
CA GLU A 169 -2.80 10.27 -20.54
C GLU A 169 -1.95 9.00 -20.46
N ALA A 170 -2.00 8.29 -19.32
CA ALA A 170 -1.29 7.02 -19.16
C ALA A 170 -1.83 5.89 -20.05
N LEU A 171 -3.13 5.91 -20.37
CA LEU A 171 -3.78 4.87 -21.19
C LEU A 171 -3.75 5.16 -22.70
N LEU A 172 -3.70 6.43 -23.10
CA LEU A 172 -3.73 6.85 -24.52
C LEU A 172 -2.73 6.10 -25.42
N PRO A 173 -1.46 5.86 -25.03
CA PRO A 173 -0.50 5.13 -25.87
C PRO A 173 -0.91 3.69 -26.21
N PHE A 174 -1.79 3.10 -25.42
CA PHE A 174 -2.21 1.70 -25.57
C PHE A 174 -3.56 1.55 -26.26
N LEU A 175 -4.31 2.65 -26.42
CA LEU A 175 -5.69 2.62 -26.91
C LEU A 175 -5.80 2.02 -28.31
N GLU A 176 -4.90 2.39 -29.23
CA GLU A 176 -4.89 1.84 -30.60
C GLU A 176 -4.64 0.33 -30.61
N THR A 177 -3.68 -0.15 -29.82
CA THR A 177 -3.41 -1.59 -29.68
C THR A 177 -4.63 -2.33 -29.15
N VAL A 178 -5.25 -1.81 -28.07
CA VAL A 178 -6.46 -2.42 -27.49
C VAL A 178 -7.59 -2.48 -28.51
N MET A 179 -7.84 -1.40 -29.25
CA MET A 179 -8.89 -1.33 -30.27
C MET A 179 -8.63 -2.21 -31.50
N SER A 180 -7.37 -2.55 -31.79
CA SER A 180 -6.98 -3.37 -32.94
C SER A 180 -7.27 -4.87 -32.74
N GLY A 181 -7.55 -5.29 -31.51
CA GLY A 181 -7.99 -6.65 -31.20
C GLY A 181 -6.86 -7.66 -30.94
N PRO A 182 -7.20 -8.95 -30.73
CA PRO A 182 -6.30 -9.95 -30.13
C PRO A 182 -4.94 -10.13 -30.81
N ALA A 183 -4.88 -10.02 -32.14
CA ALA A 183 -3.61 -10.14 -32.85
C ALA A 183 -2.63 -9.03 -32.44
N ALA A 184 -3.11 -7.79 -32.32
CA ALA A 184 -2.28 -6.66 -31.91
C ALA A 184 -1.93 -6.70 -30.41
N TRP A 185 -2.76 -7.34 -29.59
CA TRP A 185 -2.50 -7.50 -28.16
C TRP A 185 -1.27 -8.37 -27.91
N GLU A 186 -1.11 -9.45 -28.69
CA GLU A 186 0.04 -10.36 -28.60
C GLU A 186 1.36 -9.70 -29.03
N ASP A 187 1.29 -8.73 -29.96
CA ASP A 187 2.44 -7.97 -30.44
C ASP A 187 2.88 -6.84 -29.47
N ASN A 188 2.13 -6.59 -28.39
CA ASN A 188 2.45 -5.59 -27.38
C ASN A 188 2.62 -6.24 -25.99
N ASP A 189 3.86 -6.38 -25.54
CA ASP A 189 4.21 -6.98 -24.25
C ASP A 189 3.44 -6.41 -23.04
N THR A 190 3.11 -5.12 -23.05
CA THR A 190 2.38 -4.50 -21.94
C THR A 190 0.93 -4.93 -21.95
N ILE A 191 0.28 -4.91 -23.11
CA ILE A 191 -1.11 -5.36 -23.25
C ILE A 191 -1.21 -6.86 -23.05
N ALA A 192 -0.32 -7.67 -23.64
CA ALA A 192 -0.31 -9.12 -23.48
C ALA A 192 -0.24 -9.55 -22.01
N ARG A 193 0.59 -8.87 -21.20
CA ARG A 193 0.68 -9.12 -19.74
C ARG A 193 -0.50 -8.59 -18.93
N ALA A 194 -1.26 -7.66 -19.46
CA ALA A 194 -2.43 -7.08 -18.80
C ALA A 194 -3.72 -7.87 -19.04
N ILE A 195 -3.67 -8.96 -19.83
CA ILE A 195 -4.83 -9.81 -20.07
C ILE A 195 -5.04 -10.72 -18.87
N GLU A 196 -6.10 -10.44 -18.11
CA GLU A 196 -6.53 -11.24 -16.96
C GLU A 196 -7.43 -12.41 -17.37
N ILE A 197 -8.31 -12.17 -18.35
CA ILE A 197 -9.34 -13.09 -18.83
C ILE A 197 -9.34 -13.10 -20.36
N ARG A 198 -9.34 -14.29 -20.97
CA ARG A 198 -9.41 -14.47 -22.43
C ARG A 198 -10.33 -15.62 -22.78
N ASP A 199 -11.24 -15.41 -23.74
CA ASP A 199 -12.17 -16.43 -24.25
C ASP A 199 -12.96 -17.16 -23.14
N GLY A 200 -13.28 -16.44 -22.06
CA GLY A 200 -14.01 -16.97 -20.89
C GLY A 200 -13.12 -17.64 -19.82
N ALA A 201 -11.83 -17.84 -20.08
CA ALA A 201 -10.87 -18.39 -19.13
C ALA A 201 -10.10 -17.29 -18.40
N VAL A 202 -9.96 -17.41 -17.08
CA VAL A 202 -9.05 -16.59 -16.28
C VAL A 202 -7.64 -17.13 -16.51
N ILE A 203 -6.78 -16.33 -17.14
CA ILE A 203 -5.42 -16.75 -17.47
C ILE A 203 -4.39 -16.26 -16.46
N ASN A 204 -4.75 -15.26 -15.63
CA ASN A 204 -3.90 -14.84 -14.52
C ASN A 204 -3.97 -15.87 -13.39
N LYS A 205 -2.80 -16.47 -13.12
CA LYS A 205 -2.62 -17.49 -12.10
C LYS A 205 -2.84 -16.93 -10.69
N ASP A 206 -2.48 -15.67 -10.46
CA ASP A 206 -2.61 -15.02 -9.15
C ASP A 206 -4.09 -14.84 -8.80
N VAL A 207 -4.95 -14.53 -9.78
CA VAL A 207 -6.40 -14.46 -9.61
C VAL A 207 -6.99 -15.84 -9.31
N LEU A 208 -6.52 -16.88 -10.01
CA LEU A 208 -6.96 -18.26 -9.78
C LEU A 208 -6.58 -18.74 -8.38
N GLU A 209 -5.36 -18.48 -7.95
CA GLU A 209 -4.87 -18.81 -6.60
C GLU A 209 -5.69 -18.10 -5.53
N PHE A 210 -5.88 -16.78 -5.68
CA PHE A 210 -6.60 -15.94 -4.72
C PHE A 210 -8.04 -16.37 -4.54
N GLN A 211 -8.70 -16.73 -5.64
CA GLN A 211 -10.09 -17.20 -5.64
C GLN A 211 -10.22 -18.72 -5.42
N HIS A 212 -9.10 -19.43 -5.16
CA HIS A 212 -9.04 -20.88 -4.99
C HIS A 212 -9.72 -21.67 -6.13
N ARG A 213 -9.54 -21.20 -7.37
CA ARG A 213 -10.10 -21.82 -8.56
C ARG A 213 -9.16 -22.88 -9.15
N ALA A 214 -9.75 -23.87 -9.82
CA ALA A 214 -8.99 -24.80 -10.64
C ALA A 214 -8.30 -24.07 -11.81
N ALA A 215 -7.08 -24.51 -12.14
CA ALA A 215 -6.29 -23.95 -13.24
C ALA A 215 -6.92 -24.22 -14.62
N ASP A 216 -7.62 -25.33 -14.76
CA ASP A 216 -8.24 -25.74 -16.01
C ASP A 216 -9.60 -25.07 -16.20
N TYR A 217 -9.89 -24.68 -17.44
CA TYR A 217 -11.21 -24.23 -17.86
C TYR A 217 -12.13 -25.44 -18.14
N PRO A 218 -13.43 -25.41 -17.83
CA PRO A 218 -14.19 -24.30 -17.26
C PRO A 218 -13.97 -24.10 -15.76
N HIS A 219 -13.87 -22.83 -15.32
CA HIS A 219 -13.79 -22.51 -13.90
C HIS A 219 -15.18 -22.65 -13.26
N GLU A 220 -15.30 -23.52 -12.26
CA GLU A 220 -16.56 -23.72 -11.54
C GLU A 220 -16.99 -22.44 -10.78
N ALA A 221 -18.31 -22.28 -10.60
CA ALA A 221 -18.84 -21.20 -9.79
C ALA A 221 -18.46 -21.42 -8.32
N LEU A 222 -17.98 -20.37 -7.66
CA LEU A 222 -17.71 -20.43 -6.22
C LEU A 222 -19.04 -20.40 -5.47
N PRO A 223 -19.15 -21.13 -4.34
CA PRO A 223 -20.32 -21.01 -3.46
C PRO A 223 -20.46 -19.57 -2.96
N GLU A 224 -21.70 -19.09 -2.80
CA GLU A 224 -21.95 -17.78 -2.19
C GLU A 224 -21.41 -17.78 -0.74
N SER A 225 -20.56 -16.80 -0.42
CA SER A 225 -19.98 -16.54 0.90
C SER A 225 -20.92 -15.75 1.81
#